data_AF-A0ABD5J280-F1
#
_entry.id   AF-A0ABD5J280-F1
#
_cell.length_a   1.000
_cell.length_b   1.000
_cell.length_c   1.000
_cell.angle_alpha   90.00
_cell.angle_beta   90.00
_cell.angle_gamma   90.00
#
_symmetry.space_group_name_H-M   'P 1'
#
loop_
_entity.id
_entity.type
_entity.pdbx_description
1 polymer ?
#
loop_
_entity_poly.entity_id
_entity_poly.type
_entity_poly.pdbx_seq_one_letter_code
_entity_poly.pdbx_strand_id
1 'polypeptide(L)'
;MIAAVILAATLPLTACSGDDSDSSKDTTPKAAGESFDCDNPNGDQASWVEHCADKKPAPAEQASTGLAFGKSYTWPDGLRVSVVDAHVFTNYTEFEEPEKDKTDFRVRLKLTNTGKSTVKLDGLSTIIEGATNGGEAASTEFENGSNPLEGRLAPGVTVTKTDDGVLGTRYGKKIVVTVQRASENFDLEFPEFTGSMQWA
;
A
#
# COMPACT_ATOMS: atom_id res chain seq x y z
N MET A 1 26.86 -39.09 -6.83
CA MET A 1 26.41 -40.02 -5.77
C MET A 1 27.26 -39.79 -4.53
N ILE A 2 26.71 -40.13 -3.36
CA ILE A 2 27.23 -39.99 -1.98
C ILE A 2 26.84 -38.66 -1.33
N ALA A 3 26.27 -38.56 -0.13
CA ALA A 3 25.35 -39.37 0.68
C ALA A 3 24.99 -38.47 1.88
N ALA A 4 23.72 -38.44 2.30
CA ALA A 4 23.23 -37.66 3.44
C ALA A 4 23.52 -38.34 4.78
N VAL A 5 23.74 -37.53 5.83
CA VAL A 5 23.64 -37.97 7.24
C VAL A 5 22.86 -36.92 8.03
N ILE A 6 21.70 -37.34 8.53
CA ILE A 6 20.82 -36.61 9.46
C ILE A 6 21.26 -36.99 10.88
N LEU A 7 21.41 -36.01 11.78
CA LEU A 7 21.55 -36.25 13.22
C LEU A 7 20.44 -35.51 13.97
N ALA A 8 19.52 -36.28 14.56
CA ALA A 8 18.51 -35.81 15.50
C ALA A 8 19.06 -35.94 16.93
N ALA A 9 18.83 -34.93 17.76
CA ALA A 9 19.12 -34.97 19.20
C ALA A 9 17.83 -34.73 19.98
N THR A 10 17.39 -35.76 20.70
CA THR A 10 16.34 -35.74 21.71
C THR A 10 16.94 -35.37 23.07
N LEU A 11 16.19 -34.64 23.90
CA LEU A 11 16.50 -34.44 25.32
C LEU A 11 15.26 -34.68 26.20
N PRO A 12 15.45 -35.07 27.46
CA PRO A 12 14.62 -36.07 28.14
C PRO A 12 13.47 -35.53 28.99
N LEU A 13 12.47 -36.39 29.18
CA LEU A 13 11.40 -36.32 30.16
C LEU A 13 11.97 -36.46 31.58
N THR A 14 11.76 -35.46 32.44
CA THR A 14 11.91 -35.57 33.89
C THR A 14 10.55 -35.76 34.54
N ALA A 15 10.39 -36.94 35.14
CA ALA A 15 9.32 -37.31 36.05
C ALA A 15 9.62 -36.81 37.47
N CYS A 16 8.61 -36.29 38.17
CA CYS A 16 8.58 -36.25 39.64
C CYS A 16 7.17 -36.65 40.11
N SER A 17 7.17 -37.69 40.94
CA SER A 17 6.06 -38.30 41.66
C SER A 17 5.74 -37.53 42.95
N GLY A 18 4.50 -37.55 43.41
CA GLY A 18 4.12 -37.10 44.76
C GLY A 18 2.62 -37.03 44.99
N ASP A 19 2.14 -37.85 45.94
CA ASP A 19 0.77 -38.26 46.23
C ASP A 19 -0.05 -37.29 47.13
N ASP A 20 -1.36 -37.61 47.21
CA ASP A 20 -2.35 -37.37 48.28
C ASP A 20 -3.17 -36.06 48.45
N SER A 21 -4.50 -36.29 48.36
CA SER A 21 -5.61 -35.82 49.23
C SER A 21 -6.24 -34.40 49.12
N ASP A 22 -7.48 -34.43 48.61
CA ASP A 22 -8.74 -33.94 49.20
C ASP A 22 -8.99 -32.46 49.61
N SER A 23 -10.09 -31.93 49.05
CA SER A 23 -11.05 -30.95 49.60
C SER A 23 -10.57 -29.60 50.20
N SER A 24 -10.79 -28.49 49.47
CA SER A 24 -11.79 -27.45 49.82
C SER A 24 -11.51 -26.09 49.18
N LYS A 25 -12.60 -25.51 48.66
CA LYS A 25 -12.91 -24.08 48.43
C LYS A 25 -11.80 -23.07 48.73
N ASP A 26 -11.41 -22.32 47.70
CA ASP A 26 -11.31 -20.88 47.90
C ASP A 26 -11.73 -20.08 46.66
N THR A 27 -12.52 -19.05 46.94
CA THR A 27 -13.21 -18.15 46.03
C THR A 27 -12.20 -17.20 45.38
N THR A 28 -11.98 -17.31 44.07
CA THR A 28 -11.25 -16.26 43.34
C THR A 28 -12.22 -15.14 42.97
N PRO A 29 -11.97 -13.87 43.38
CA PRO A 29 -12.75 -12.75 42.89
C PRO A 29 -12.48 -12.56 41.39
N LYS A 30 -13.57 -12.47 40.62
CA LYS A 30 -13.60 -12.08 39.21
C LYS A 30 -13.04 -10.66 39.08
N ALA A 31 -11.78 -10.54 38.67
CA ALA A 31 -11.24 -9.27 38.23
C ALA A 31 -11.99 -8.87 36.94
N ALA A 32 -12.62 -7.69 36.98
CA ALA A 32 -13.16 -7.03 35.81
C ALA A 32 -12.01 -6.84 34.81
N GLY A 33 -12.20 -7.30 33.57
CA GLY A 33 -11.20 -7.14 32.52
C GLY A 33 -10.95 -5.67 32.27
N GLU A 34 -9.76 -5.19 32.62
CA GLU A 34 -9.25 -3.91 32.13
C GLU A 34 -9.08 -4.04 30.61
N SER A 35 -9.74 -3.14 29.87
CA SER A 35 -9.55 -3.04 28.44
C SER A 35 -8.14 -2.55 28.16
N PHE A 36 -7.29 -3.41 27.57
CA PHE A 36 -5.96 -3.04 27.12
C PHE A 36 -6.07 -2.06 25.93
N ASP A 37 -5.45 -0.90 26.05
CA ASP A 37 -5.46 0.16 25.03
C ASP A 37 -4.33 -0.08 24.02
N CYS A 38 -4.72 -0.56 22.84
CA CYS A 38 -3.79 -0.80 21.74
C CYS A 38 -3.28 0.48 21.07
N ASP A 39 -3.87 1.64 21.39
CA ASP A 39 -3.51 2.93 20.81
C ASP A 39 -2.53 3.72 21.70
N ASN A 40 -2.13 3.18 22.86
CA ASN A 40 -1.14 3.81 23.75
C ASN A 40 0.30 3.41 23.38
N PRO A 41 1.13 4.32 22.85
CA PRO A 41 2.49 4.02 22.41
C PRO A 41 3.50 3.84 23.55
N ASN A 42 3.10 4.05 24.80
CA ASN A 42 4.00 3.97 25.97
C ASN A 42 3.88 2.64 26.75
N GLY A 43 3.19 1.63 26.18
CA GLY A 43 2.99 0.32 26.79
C GLY A 43 4.17 -0.65 26.60
N ASP A 44 4.21 -1.69 27.43
CA ASP A 44 5.15 -2.82 27.25
C ASP A 44 4.87 -3.55 25.94
N GLN A 45 5.92 -3.77 25.15
CA GLN A 45 5.82 -4.34 23.81
C GLN A 45 5.29 -5.79 23.83
N ALA A 46 5.63 -6.58 24.85
CA ALA A 46 5.17 -7.96 24.95
C ALA A 46 3.68 -8.02 25.29
N SER A 47 3.22 -7.20 26.23
CA SER A 47 1.79 -7.07 26.54
C SER A 47 0.98 -6.52 25.35
N TRP A 48 1.55 -5.62 24.55
CA TRP A 48 0.89 -5.14 23.34
C TRP A 48 0.72 -6.24 22.30
N VAL A 49 1.75 -7.06 22.04
CA VAL A 49 1.64 -8.18 21.10
C VAL A 49 0.60 -9.21 21.58
N GLU A 50 0.57 -9.53 22.87
CA GLU A 50 -0.39 -10.51 23.42
C GLU A 50 -1.85 -10.06 23.29
N HIS A 51 -2.12 -8.76 23.43
CA HIS A 51 -3.48 -8.23 23.46
C HIS A 51 -3.95 -7.54 22.17
N CYS A 52 -3.02 -7.18 21.28
CA CYS A 52 -3.30 -6.35 20.11
C CYS A 52 -2.81 -6.96 18.78
N ALA A 53 -2.05 -8.06 18.78
CA ALA A 53 -1.54 -8.65 17.52
C ALA A 53 -2.66 -9.05 16.54
N ASP A 54 -3.84 -9.41 17.05
CA ASP A 54 -5.01 -9.76 16.23
C ASP A 54 -5.90 -8.55 15.88
N LYS A 55 -5.68 -7.40 16.54
CA LYS A 55 -6.33 -6.14 16.12
C LYS A 55 -5.56 -5.60 14.92
N LYS A 56 -6.00 -5.99 13.74
CA LYS A 56 -5.67 -5.26 12.51
C LYS A 56 -6.03 -3.79 12.76
N PRO A 57 -5.07 -2.84 12.69
CA PRO A 57 -5.42 -1.44 12.79
C PRO A 57 -6.52 -1.17 11.77
N ALA A 58 -7.62 -0.55 12.21
CA ALA A 58 -8.65 -0.12 11.29
C ALA A 58 -7.95 0.74 10.23
N PRO A 59 -8.20 0.50 8.92
CA PRO A 59 -7.72 1.42 7.91
C PRO A 59 -8.14 2.82 8.34
N ALA A 60 -7.19 3.74 8.45
CA ALA A 60 -7.55 5.14 8.61
C ALA A 60 -8.45 5.48 7.42
N GLU A 61 -9.74 5.72 7.66
CA GLU A 61 -10.67 6.19 6.64
C GLU A 61 -10.24 7.60 6.22
N GLN A 62 -9.26 7.68 5.32
CA GLN A 62 -8.99 8.91 4.60
C GLN A 62 -10.17 9.17 3.69
N ALA A 63 -10.74 10.37 3.78
CA ALA A 63 -11.83 10.76 2.93
C ALA A 63 -11.37 10.76 1.46
N SER A 64 -12.03 9.95 0.63
CA SER A 64 -11.80 9.95 -0.81
C SER A 64 -12.06 11.34 -1.39
N THR A 65 -11.11 11.87 -2.16
CA THR A 65 -11.32 13.13 -2.88
C THR A 65 -12.26 12.97 -4.09
N GLY A 66 -12.45 11.74 -4.59
CA GLY A 66 -13.38 11.41 -5.67
C GLY A 66 -13.22 12.25 -6.95
N LEU A 67 -11.99 12.66 -7.29
CA LEU A 67 -11.74 13.55 -8.41
C LEU A 67 -11.88 12.80 -9.74
N ALA A 68 -12.41 13.43 -10.78
CA ALA A 68 -12.35 12.85 -12.12
C ALA A 68 -10.96 13.05 -12.75
N PHE A 69 -10.56 12.18 -13.68
CA PHE A 69 -9.40 12.44 -14.54
C PHE A 69 -9.51 13.83 -15.20
N GLY A 70 -8.38 14.52 -15.32
CA GLY A 70 -8.25 15.90 -15.77
C GLY A 70 -8.53 16.96 -14.69
N LYS A 71 -9.10 16.60 -13.53
CA LYS A 71 -9.16 17.48 -12.35
C LYS A 71 -7.84 17.47 -11.61
N SER A 72 -7.58 18.52 -10.85
CA SER A 72 -6.33 18.67 -10.09
C SER A 72 -6.58 18.75 -8.59
N TYR A 73 -5.66 18.19 -7.83
CA TYR A 73 -5.51 18.40 -6.39
C TYR A 73 -4.25 19.23 -6.14
N THR A 74 -4.23 20.07 -5.11
CA THR A 74 -3.04 20.86 -4.71
C THR A 74 -2.78 20.69 -3.22
N TRP A 75 -1.62 20.12 -2.88
CA TRP A 75 -1.19 20.02 -1.48
C TRP A 75 -0.83 21.40 -0.91
N PRO A 76 -0.84 21.57 0.42
CA PRO A 76 -0.55 22.85 1.07
C PRO A 76 0.82 23.47 0.71
N ASP A 77 1.79 22.65 0.31
CA ASP A 77 3.13 23.10 -0.10
C ASP A 77 3.19 23.64 -1.55
N GLY A 78 2.07 23.57 -2.27
CA GLY A 78 1.93 24.07 -3.63
C GLY A 78 2.24 23.05 -4.72
N LEU A 79 2.55 21.79 -4.40
CA LEU A 79 2.57 20.75 -5.41
C LEU A 79 1.13 20.48 -5.87
N ARG A 80 0.91 20.59 -7.19
CA ARG A 80 -0.37 20.27 -7.83
C ARG A 80 -0.21 19.02 -8.67
N VAL A 81 -1.13 18.08 -8.53
CA VAL A 81 -1.20 16.86 -9.33
C VAL A 81 -2.56 16.75 -10.04
N SER A 82 -2.55 16.19 -11.24
CA SER A 82 -3.74 15.67 -11.90
C SER A 82 -3.39 14.40 -12.66
N VAL A 83 -4.25 13.39 -12.59
CA VAL A 83 -4.22 12.28 -13.54
C VAL A 83 -4.86 12.77 -14.84
N VAL A 84 -4.06 12.88 -15.90
CA VAL A 84 -4.49 13.42 -17.20
C VAL A 84 -5.35 12.39 -17.91
N ASP A 85 -4.82 11.18 -18.02
CA ASP A 85 -5.48 10.02 -18.62
C ASP A 85 -4.75 8.73 -18.24
N ALA A 86 -5.35 7.61 -18.65
CA ALA A 86 -4.74 6.30 -18.65
C ALA A 86 -5.04 5.62 -19.99
N HIS A 87 -4.07 4.92 -20.56
CA HIS A 87 -4.19 4.23 -21.84
C HIS A 87 -3.75 2.78 -21.71
N VAL A 88 -4.46 1.88 -22.40
CA VAL A 88 -3.99 0.52 -22.59
C VAL A 88 -2.66 0.58 -23.34
N PHE A 89 -1.64 -0.01 -22.75
CA PHE A 89 -0.30 -0.02 -23.31
C PHE A 89 -0.20 -1.14 -24.33
N THR A 90 0.36 -0.82 -25.51
CA THR A 90 0.53 -1.78 -26.62
C THR A 90 1.84 -1.59 -27.36
N ASN A 91 2.64 -0.60 -26.98
CA ASN A 91 3.87 -0.20 -27.68
C ASN A 91 5.09 -0.81 -26.99
N TYR A 92 5.13 -2.13 -26.91
CA TYR A 92 6.16 -2.91 -26.23
C TYR A 92 7.53 -2.85 -26.93
N THR A 93 8.61 -3.06 -26.18
CA THR A 93 9.92 -3.42 -26.76
C THR A 93 9.96 -4.90 -27.16
N GLU A 94 11.06 -5.36 -27.74
CA GLU A 94 11.26 -6.79 -28.03
C GLU A 94 11.44 -7.66 -26.77
N PHE A 95 11.58 -7.05 -25.58
CA PHE A 95 11.77 -7.75 -24.31
C PHE A 95 10.51 -7.74 -23.43
N GLU A 96 9.45 -7.08 -23.89
CA GLU A 96 8.19 -6.92 -23.17
C GLU A 96 7.08 -7.62 -23.95
N GLU A 97 6.23 -8.38 -23.26
CA GLU A 97 5.12 -9.08 -23.89
C GLU A 97 3.84 -8.94 -23.05
N PRO A 98 2.67 -8.75 -23.68
CA PRO A 98 1.41 -8.69 -22.97
C PRO A 98 1.07 -10.04 -22.33
N GLU A 99 0.66 -10.01 -21.07
CA GLU A 99 0.15 -11.19 -20.39
C GLU A 99 -1.32 -11.47 -20.74
N LYS A 100 -1.64 -12.76 -20.92
CA LYS A 100 -3.03 -13.18 -21.12
C LYS A 100 -3.87 -12.84 -19.88
N ASP A 101 -5.11 -12.38 -20.12
CA ASP A 101 -6.08 -12.03 -19.08
C ASP A 101 -5.64 -10.85 -18.18
N LYS A 102 -4.65 -10.08 -18.65
CA LYS A 102 -4.21 -8.81 -18.07
C LYS A 102 -4.45 -7.67 -19.04
N THR A 103 -4.62 -6.48 -18.48
CA THR A 103 -4.60 -5.21 -19.19
C THR A 103 -3.39 -4.46 -18.68
N ASP A 104 -2.41 -4.30 -19.55
CA ASP A 104 -1.27 -3.43 -19.35
C ASP A 104 -1.70 -2.01 -19.66
N PHE A 105 -1.30 -1.05 -18.84
CA PHE A 105 -1.69 0.34 -19.04
C PHE A 105 -0.67 1.30 -18.46
N ARG A 106 -0.70 2.51 -19.01
CA ARG A 106 0.08 3.65 -18.56
C ARG A 106 -0.82 4.76 -18.10
N VAL A 107 -0.60 5.25 -16.90
CA VAL A 107 -1.20 6.47 -16.36
C VAL A 107 -0.28 7.65 -16.65
N ARG A 108 -0.84 8.79 -17.06
CA ARG A 108 -0.09 10.04 -17.18
C ARG A 108 -0.50 11.03 -16.11
N LEU A 109 0.47 11.46 -15.32
CA LEU A 109 0.30 12.43 -14.24
C LEU A 109 0.92 13.76 -14.66
N LYS A 110 0.15 14.84 -14.57
CA LYS A 110 0.68 16.20 -14.71
C LYS A 110 0.96 16.76 -13.33
N LEU A 111 2.20 17.19 -13.12
CA LEU A 111 2.71 17.74 -11.87
C LEU A 111 3.14 19.18 -12.10
N THR A 112 2.63 20.10 -11.28
CA THR A 112 3.01 21.52 -11.31
C THR A 112 3.46 21.93 -9.93
N ASN A 113 4.67 22.47 -9.80
CA ASN A 113 5.12 23.08 -8.55
C ASN A 113 4.71 24.55 -8.52
N THR A 114 3.64 24.87 -7.82
CA THR A 114 3.19 26.27 -7.59
C THR A 114 3.76 26.87 -6.29
N GLY A 115 4.52 26.07 -5.53
CA GLY A 115 5.20 26.48 -4.31
C GLY A 115 6.46 27.31 -4.57
N LYS A 116 7.16 27.64 -3.48
CA LYS A 116 8.40 28.45 -3.52
C LYS A 116 9.68 27.62 -3.44
N SER A 117 9.57 26.34 -3.10
CA SER A 117 10.70 25.43 -2.90
C SER A 117 10.69 24.32 -3.94
N THR A 118 11.86 23.76 -4.23
CA THR A 118 11.96 22.57 -5.09
C THR A 118 11.28 21.37 -4.43
N VAL A 119 10.52 20.59 -5.21
CA VAL A 119 9.84 19.37 -4.75
C VAL A 119 10.60 18.14 -5.26
N LYS A 120 10.82 17.14 -4.42
CA LYS A 120 11.31 15.82 -4.84
C LYS A 120 10.13 14.97 -5.31
N LEU A 121 10.26 14.35 -6.47
CA LEU A 121 9.21 13.49 -7.03
C LEU A 121 9.39 12.03 -6.60
N ASP A 122 10.59 11.62 -6.18
CA ASP A 122 10.90 10.24 -5.76
C ASP A 122 10.08 9.75 -4.54
N GLY A 123 9.43 10.68 -3.84
CA GLY A 123 8.51 10.36 -2.75
C GLY A 123 7.05 10.18 -3.20
N LEU A 124 6.74 10.37 -4.48
CA LEU A 124 5.41 10.13 -5.04
C LEU A 124 5.31 8.70 -5.55
N SER A 125 4.18 8.08 -5.30
CA SER A 125 3.81 6.78 -5.87
C SER A 125 2.32 6.76 -6.17
N THR A 126 1.85 5.75 -6.89
CA THR A 126 0.42 5.53 -7.04
C THR A 126 0.02 4.16 -6.51
N ILE A 127 -1.20 4.08 -5.99
CA ILE A 127 -1.94 2.83 -5.84
C ILE A 127 -3.08 2.89 -6.85
N ILE A 128 -3.23 1.84 -7.66
CA ILE A 128 -4.20 1.81 -8.73
C ILE A 128 -5.12 0.62 -8.55
N GLU A 129 -6.42 0.87 -8.49
CA GLU A 129 -7.42 -0.16 -8.25
C GLU A 129 -8.51 -0.15 -9.33
N GLY A 130 -9.08 -1.32 -9.62
CA GLY A 130 -10.23 -1.45 -10.50
C GLY A 130 -11.49 -0.87 -9.84
N ALA A 131 -12.04 0.19 -10.44
CA ALA A 131 -13.23 0.88 -9.95
C ALA A 131 -14.55 0.21 -10.37
N THR A 132 -14.49 -0.97 -11.00
CA THR A 132 -15.68 -1.73 -11.44
C THR A 132 -15.94 -2.92 -10.52
N ASN A 133 -14.96 -3.82 -10.41
CA ASN A 133 -15.08 -5.07 -9.64
C ASN A 133 -13.98 -5.21 -8.58
N GLY A 134 -13.32 -4.11 -8.20
CA GLY A 134 -12.16 -4.09 -7.30
C GLY A 134 -10.88 -4.58 -7.97
N GLY A 135 -9.93 -5.04 -7.14
CA GLY A 135 -8.63 -5.54 -7.57
C GLY A 135 -7.58 -4.44 -7.69
N GLU A 136 -6.38 -4.73 -7.22
CA GLU A 136 -5.24 -3.81 -7.29
C GLU A 136 -4.38 -4.16 -8.53
N ALA A 137 -3.88 -3.13 -9.21
CA ALA A 137 -2.92 -3.30 -10.29
C ALA A 137 -1.54 -3.62 -9.70
N ALA A 138 -0.83 -4.56 -10.31
CA ALA A 138 0.58 -4.72 -10.05
C ALA A 138 1.36 -3.60 -10.72
N SER A 139 2.41 -3.08 -10.08
CA SER A 139 3.33 -2.15 -10.71
C SER A 139 4.18 -2.87 -11.77
N THR A 140 4.49 -2.16 -12.84
CA THR A 140 5.43 -2.58 -13.88
C THR A 140 6.14 -1.34 -14.42
N GLU A 141 7.01 -1.51 -15.40
CA GLU A 141 7.60 -0.40 -16.14
C GLU A 141 7.73 -0.81 -17.60
N PHE A 142 7.18 0.01 -18.51
CA PHE A 142 7.34 -0.17 -19.94
C PHE A 142 8.36 0.83 -20.48
N GLU A 143 9.38 0.39 -21.19
CA GLU A 143 10.49 1.25 -21.60
C GLU A 143 10.04 2.35 -22.56
N ASN A 144 9.25 1.99 -23.56
CA ASN A 144 8.85 2.91 -24.62
C ASN A 144 7.96 4.05 -24.09
N GLY A 145 8.50 5.26 -24.07
CA GLY A 145 7.79 6.47 -23.63
C GLY A 145 7.71 6.63 -22.11
N SER A 146 8.50 5.87 -21.34
CA SER A 146 8.59 6.01 -19.88
C SER A 146 9.08 7.39 -19.48
N ASN A 147 8.51 7.94 -18.42
CA ASN A 147 9.01 9.11 -17.70
C ASN A 147 8.57 9.01 -16.24
N PRO A 148 9.26 8.20 -15.41
CA PRO A 148 8.78 7.81 -14.09
C PRO A 148 8.71 9.00 -13.11
N LEU A 149 8.03 8.77 -11.97
CA LEU A 149 7.83 9.71 -10.87
C LEU A 149 9.14 9.96 -10.07
N GLU A 150 10.18 10.43 -10.74
CA GLU A 150 11.50 10.63 -10.17
C GLU A 150 12.04 12.05 -10.38
N GLY A 151 13.08 12.37 -9.61
CA GLY A 151 13.85 13.60 -9.73
C GLY A 151 13.26 14.77 -8.96
N ARG A 152 13.48 15.98 -9.46
CA ARG A 152 13.13 17.22 -8.75
C ARG A 152 12.41 18.22 -9.64
N LEU A 153 11.37 18.85 -9.11
CA LEU A 153 10.56 19.85 -9.79
C LEU A 153 10.80 21.23 -9.18
N ALA A 154 11.44 22.12 -9.95
CA ALA A 154 11.70 23.50 -9.53
C ALA A 154 10.40 24.33 -9.43
N PRO A 155 10.39 25.42 -8.65
CA PRO A 155 9.24 26.34 -8.57
C PRO A 155 8.79 26.84 -9.94
N GLY A 156 7.47 26.88 -10.16
CA GLY A 156 6.84 27.31 -11.42
C GLY A 156 6.86 26.28 -12.54
N VAL A 157 7.57 25.16 -12.40
CA VAL A 157 7.71 24.16 -13.46
C VAL A 157 6.53 23.20 -13.47
N THR A 158 6.12 22.81 -14.69
CA THR A 158 5.13 21.77 -14.96
C THR A 158 5.75 20.66 -15.78
N VAL A 159 5.52 19.41 -15.39
CA VAL A 159 5.96 18.21 -16.12
C VAL A 159 4.81 17.20 -16.22
N THR A 160 4.91 16.30 -17.21
CA THR A 160 4.08 15.10 -17.28
C THR A 160 4.96 13.89 -17.02
N LYS A 161 4.60 13.09 -16.03
CA LYS A 161 5.23 11.83 -15.66
C LYS A 161 4.30 10.66 -15.93
N THR A 162 4.83 9.46 -15.94
CA THR A 162 4.11 8.22 -16.20
C THR A 162 4.24 7.29 -15.01
N ASP A 163 3.23 6.45 -14.83
CA ASP A 163 3.28 5.30 -13.94
C ASP A 163 2.56 4.14 -14.63
N ASP A 164 3.14 2.95 -14.57
CA ASP A 164 2.69 1.79 -15.36
C ASP A 164 2.12 0.71 -14.45
N GLY A 165 1.07 0.06 -14.93
CA GLY A 165 0.38 -0.97 -14.16
C GLY A 165 -0.14 -2.10 -15.02
N VAL A 166 -0.38 -3.22 -14.33
CA VAL A 166 -0.98 -4.43 -14.89
C VAL A 166 -2.21 -4.80 -14.05
N LEU A 167 -3.39 -4.75 -14.65
CA LEU A 167 -4.65 -5.08 -13.98
C LEU A 167 -5.31 -6.28 -14.66
N GLY A 168 -5.84 -7.23 -13.87
CA GLY A 168 -6.60 -8.35 -14.43
C GLY A 168 -7.81 -7.86 -15.24
N THR A 169 -8.03 -8.39 -16.45
CA THR A 169 -9.13 -7.95 -17.34
C THR A 169 -10.52 -8.07 -16.69
N ARG A 170 -10.68 -9.04 -15.77
CA ARG A 170 -11.89 -9.24 -14.95
C ARG A 170 -12.28 -8.01 -14.11
N TYR A 171 -11.35 -7.11 -13.82
CA TYR A 171 -11.56 -5.92 -13.00
C TYR A 171 -12.07 -4.71 -13.79
N GLY A 172 -12.19 -4.85 -15.13
CA GLY A 172 -12.73 -3.83 -16.01
C GLY A 172 -11.71 -2.73 -16.33
N LYS A 173 -12.18 -1.69 -17.05
CA LYS A 173 -11.32 -0.59 -17.52
C LYS A 173 -11.42 0.69 -16.70
N LYS A 174 -12.41 0.79 -15.82
CA LYS A 174 -12.55 1.92 -14.91
C LYS A 174 -11.57 1.71 -13.74
N ILE A 175 -10.77 2.71 -13.43
CA ILE A 175 -9.75 2.66 -12.38
C ILE A 175 -9.87 3.85 -11.43
N VAL A 176 -9.45 3.64 -10.19
CA VAL A 176 -9.11 4.68 -9.22
C VAL A 176 -7.59 4.75 -9.14
N VAL A 177 -7.02 5.94 -9.22
CA VAL A 177 -5.60 6.22 -9.03
C VAL A 177 -5.47 7.07 -7.77
N THR A 178 -4.90 6.50 -6.73
CA THR A 178 -4.58 7.19 -5.48
C THR A 178 -3.13 7.63 -5.53
N VAL A 179 -2.88 8.95 -5.47
CA VAL A 179 -1.51 9.48 -5.49
C VAL A 179 -1.00 9.62 -4.06
N GLN A 180 -0.03 8.79 -3.70
CA GLN A 180 0.60 8.82 -2.40
C GLN A 180 1.83 9.72 -2.39
N ARG A 181 2.18 10.18 -1.20
CA ARG A 181 3.40 10.96 -0.97
C ARG A 181 4.05 10.55 0.34
N ALA A 182 5.27 10.02 0.25
CA ALA A 182 6.13 9.80 1.39
C ALA A 182 6.37 11.13 2.12
N SER A 183 5.92 11.17 3.37
CA SER A 183 5.87 12.40 4.18
C SER A 183 5.91 12.02 5.66
N GLU A 184 6.61 12.83 6.45
CA GLU A 184 6.56 12.75 7.92
C GLU A 184 5.26 13.36 8.49
N ASN A 185 4.53 14.11 7.67
CA ASN A 185 3.18 14.57 7.99
C ASN A 185 2.17 13.44 7.73
N PHE A 186 1.67 12.82 8.80
CA PHE A 186 0.67 11.75 8.76
C PHE A 186 -0.74 12.25 8.43
N ASP A 187 -0.99 13.57 8.50
CA ASP A 187 -2.28 14.18 8.13
C ASP A 187 -2.36 14.52 6.63
N LEU A 188 -1.37 14.10 5.85
CA LEU A 188 -1.34 14.41 4.43
C LEU A 188 -2.37 13.57 3.67
N GLU A 189 -3.29 14.25 2.97
CA GLU A 189 -4.28 13.60 2.12
C GLU A 189 -3.64 12.98 0.88
N PHE A 190 -4.15 11.81 0.49
CA PHE A 190 -3.80 11.13 -0.76
C PHE A 190 -4.96 11.25 -1.74
N PRO A 191 -4.88 12.16 -2.74
CA PRO A 191 -5.99 12.38 -3.64
C PRO A 191 -6.23 11.16 -4.53
N GLU A 192 -7.50 10.81 -4.65
CA GLU A 192 -8.03 9.76 -5.52
C GLU A 192 -8.63 10.36 -6.78
N PHE A 193 -8.24 9.79 -7.92
CA PHE A 193 -8.73 10.16 -9.24
C PHE A 193 -9.39 8.96 -9.90
N THR A 194 -10.66 9.10 -10.32
CA THR A 194 -11.39 8.06 -11.05
C THR A 194 -11.45 8.38 -12.54
N GLY A 195 -11.21 7.37 -13.37
CA GLY A 195 -11.31 7.46 -14.82
C GLY A 195 -11.38 6.09 -15.47
N SER A 196 -11.29 6.07 -16.80
CA SER A 196 -11.29 4.83 -17.59
C SER A 196 -10.08 4.78 -18.50
N MET A 197 -9.44 3.61 -18.57
CA MET A 197 -8.38 3.32 -19.54
C MET A 197 -8.94 3.41 -20.96
N GLN A 198 -8.33 4.27 -21.77
CA GLN A 198 -8.65 4.41 -23.18
C GLN A 198 -7.74 3.52 -24.04
N TRP A 199 -8.13 3.27 -25.28
CA TRP A 199 -7.17 2.77 -26.26
C TRP A 199 -6.31 3.93 -26.74
N ALA A 200 -5.00 3.69 -26.83
CA ALA A 200 -4.05 4.63 -27.41
C ALA A 200 -4.30 4.84 -28.91
#